data_AF-A0A964FHW4-F1
#
_entry.id   AF-A0A964FHW4-F1
#
_cell.length_a   1.000
_cell.length_b   1.000
_cell.length_c   1.000
_cell.angle_alpha   90.00
_cell.angle_beta   90.00
_cell.angle_gamma   90.00
#
_symmetry.space_group_name_H-M   'P 1'
#
loop_
_entity.id
_entity.type
_entity.pdbx_description
1 polymer ?
#
loop_
_entity_poly.entity_id
_entity_poly.type
_entity_poly.pdbx_seq_one_letter_code
_entity_poly.pdbx_strand_id
1 'polypeptide(L)'
;MIEDETVIDIDAEQIDSAEHESIDERWYSAAQVQRILGLNKAALQKAITKLTSIYSLNIHTLRRGGARATEYSHVALEAIKLLNTGKFGELRKLVGKPAPSDSGSASAIVFVGEHHQVAASAASVADNNLAQISSFKSGLLNNYRELGRALGKQAAAEVRLGFTEEVKAALSDLQES
;
A
#
# COMPACT_ATOMS: atom_id res chain seq x y z
N MET A 1 32.32 45.68 -3.31
CA MET A 1 32.79 46.01 -4.67
C MET A 1 33.86 44.99 -5.00
N ILE A 2 33.70 44.02 -5.89
CA ILE A 2 32.73 43.80 -6.98
C ILE A 2 32.35 42.31 -6.95
N GLU A 3 31.10 42.04 -7.33
CA GLU A 3 30.40 40.76 -7.36
C GLU A 3 30.99 39.80 -8.41
N ASP A 4 30.99 38.50 -8.11
CA ASP A 4 31.36 37.44 -9.04
C ASP A 4 30.12 36.53 -9.20
N GLU A 5 29.28 36.88 -10.19
CA GLU A 5 28.06 36.16 -10.52
C GLU A 5 28.24 35.57 -11.93
N THR A 6 28.66 34.30 -11.97
CA THR A 6 28.73 33.52 -13.21
C THR A 6 27.32 33.15 -13.66
N VAL A 7 26.70 34.01 -14.46
CA VAL A 7 25.44 33.73 -15.15
C VAL A 7 25.74 32.80 -16.33
N ILE A 8 25.24 31.57 -16.26
CA ILE A 8 25.29 30.60 -17.35
C ILE A 8 24.20 30.98 -18.35
N ASP A 9 24.64 31.45 -19.52
CA ASP A 9 23.81 31.71 -20.69
C ASP A 9 23.33 30.37 -21.27
N ILE A 10 22.05 30.07 -21.16
CA ILE A 10 21.43 28.92 -21.81
C ILE A 10 20.65 29.49 -22.99
N ASP A 11 21.22 29.33 -24.19
CA ASP A 11 20.57 29.58 -25.47
C ASP A 11 19.19 28.94 -25.49
N ALA A 12 18.16 29.77 -25.37
CA ALA A 12 16.78 29.37 -25.54
C ALA A 12 16.50 29.24 -27.04
N GLU A 13 16.59 28.02 -27.57
CA GLU A 13 16.00 27.71 -28.87
C GLU A 13 14.50 28.01 -28.81
N GLN A 14 14.15 29.11 -29.48
CA GLN A 14 12.81 29.61 -29.67
C GLN A 14 12.06 28.65 -30.61
N ILE A 15 11.16 27.82 -30.07
CA ILE A 15 10.22 27.04 -30.88
C ILE A 15 9.05 27.95 -31.22
N ASP A 16 8.89 28.19 -32.51
CA ASP A 16 7.87 29.06 -33.10
C ASP A 16 6.47 28.41 -33.02
N SER A 17 5.57 29.16 -32.37
CA SER A 17 4.12 29.29 -32.61
C SER A 17 3.25 28.04 -32.81
N ALA A 18 2.55 27.65 -31.74
CA ALA A 18 1.13 27.35 -31.83
C ALA A 18 0.37 28.39 -31.01
N GLU A 19 -0.32 29.31 -31.70
CA GLU A 19 -1.32 30.19 -31.11
C GLU A 19 -2.41 29.32 -30.45
N HIS A 20 -2.32 29.13 -29.14
CA HIS A 20 -3.48 28.86 -28.32
C HIS A 20 -3.68 30.06 -27.43
N GLU A 21 -4.77 30.78 -27.69
CA GLU A 21 -5.30 31.84 -26.85
C GLU A 21 -5.06 31.51 -25.37
N SER A 22 -4.38 32.43 -24.71
CA SER A 22 -4.10 32.45 -23.28
C SER A 22 -5.39 32.25 -22.49
N ILE A 23 -5.70 30.99 -22.18
CA ILE A 23 -6.49 30.66 -21.01
C ILE A 23 -5.53 30.94 -19.85
N ASP A 24 -5.78 32.01 -19.09
CA ASP A 24 -5.15 32.20 -17.78
C ASP A 24 -5.39 30.91 -16.98
N GLU A 25 -4.43 29.99 -17.04
CA GLU A 25 -4.59 28.67 -16.46
C GLU A 25 -4.59 28.86 -14.96
N ARG A 26 -5.78 28.93 -14.38
CA ARG A 26 -5.94 29.21 -12.95
C ARG A 26 -5.56 27.95 -12.19
N TRP A 27 -4.50 28.05 -11.41
CA TRP A 27 -4.05 27.00 -10.51
C TRP A 27 -4.69 27.16 -9.15
N TYR A 28 -5.15 26.03 -8.59
CA TYR A 28 -5.85 25.97 -7.31
C TYR A 28 -5.03 25.14 -6.33
N SER A 29 -4.88 25.64 -5.10
CA SER A 29 -4.27 24.86 -4.03
C SER A 29 -5.06 23.57 -3.76
N ALA A 30 -4.37 22.53 -3.29
CA ALA A 30 -5.00 21.26 -2.91
C ALA A 30 -6.19 21.44 -1.95
N ALA A 31 -6.12 22.40 -1.02
CA ALA A 31 -7.20 22.69 -0.08
C ALA A 31 -8.43 23.30 -0.76
N GLN A 32 -8.23 24.19 -1.75
CA GLN A 32 -9.33 24.77 -2.53
C GLN A 32 -10.04 23.69 -3.34
N VAL A 33 -9.28 22.82 -4.02
CA VAL A 33 -9.86 21.72 -4.81
C VAL A 33 -10.66 20.74 -3.94
N GLN A 34 -10.15 20.40 -2.75
CA GLN A 34 -10.87 19.57 -1.79
C GLN A 34 -12.22 20.18 -1.39
N ARG A 35 -12.26 21.49 -1.12
CA ARG A 35 -13.51 22.20 -0.77
C ARG A 35 -14.48 22.26 -1.93
N ILE A 36 -14.01 22.61 -3.13
CA ILE A 36 -14.87 22.77 -4.32
C ILE A 36 -15.52 21.43 -4.70
N LEU A 37 -14.77 20.34 -4.61
CA LEU A 37 -15.23 19.01 -5.02
C LEU A 37 -15.83 18.19 -3.86
N GLY A 38 -15.80 18.70 -2.63
CA GLY A 38 -16.22 17.97 -1.43
C GLY A 38 -15.40 16.69 -1.18
N LEU A 39 -14.14 16.66 -1.61
CA LEU A 39 -13.27 15.48 -1.52
C LEU A 39 -12.28 15.62 -0.38
N ASN A 40 -12.00 14.50 0.31
CA ASN A 40 -10.86 14.42 1.22
C ASN A 40 -9.54 14.21 0.43
N LYS A 41 -8.40 14.39 1.11
CA LYS A 41 -7.06 14.27 0.51
C LYS A 41 -6.84 12.93 -0.21
N ALA A 42 -7.25 11.81 0.40
CA ALA A 42 -7.06 10.48 -0.17
C ALA A 42 -7.90 10.28 -1.44
N ALA A 43 -9.16 10.75 -1.44
CA ALA A 43 -10.05 10.70 -2.59
C ALA A 43 -9.52 11.56 -3.75
N LEU A 44 -8.99 12.75 -3.44
CA LEU A 44 -8.35 13.61 -4.44
C LEU A 44 -7.13 12.93 -5.08
N GLN A 45 -6.25 12.34 -4.27
CA GLN A 45 -5.09 11.58 -4.78
C GLN A 45 -5.54 10.40 -5.66
N LYS A 46 -6.53 9.64 -5.21
CA LYS A 46 -7.08 8.51 -5.99
C LYS A 46 -7.66 8.97 -7.32
N ALA A 47 -8.35 10.12 -7.36
CA ALA A 47 -8.90 10.67 -8.60
C ALA A 47 -7.78 11.08 -9.57
N ILE A 48 -6.74 11.74 -9.09
CA ILE A 48 -5.57 12.12 -9.91
C ILE A 48 -4.83 10.87 -10.43
N THR A 49 -4.65 9.86 -9.59
CA THR A 49 -4.06 8.58 -10.04
C THR A 49 -4.91 7.93 -11.13
N LYS A 50 -6.24 7.94 -11.02
CA LYS A 50 -7.11 7.40 -12.08
C LYS A 50 -7.01 8.19 -13.39
N LEU A 51 -6.94 9.51 -13.32
CA LEU A 51 -6.78 10.35 -14.52
C LEU A 51 -5.43 10.09 -15.21
N THR A 52 -4.35 9.95 -14.45
CA THR A 52 -3.02 9.66 -15.00
C THR A 52 -2.87 8.21 -15.48
N SER A 53 -3.43 7.22 -14.78
CA SER A 53 -3.26 5.81 -15.15
C SER A 53 -4.23 5.34 -16.24
N ILE A 54 -5.53 5.64 -16.09
CA ILE A 54 -6.58 5.12 -16.98
C ILE A 54 -6.69 6.02 -18.22
N TYR A 55 -6.63 7.34 -18.01
CA TYR A 55 -6.83 8.31 -19.08
C TYR A 55 -5.51 8.85 -19.64
N SER A 56 -4.36 8.42 -19.13
CA SER A 56 -3.01 8.84 -19.56
C SER A 56 -2.84 10.36 -19.66
N LEU A 57 -3.52 11.12 -18.80
CA LEU A 57 -3.26 12.55 -18.72
C LEU A 57 -1.84 12.76 -18.20
N ASN A 58 -1.13 13.71 -18.78
CA ASN A 58 0.17 14.12 -18.28
C ASN A 58 0.00 14.68 -16.85
N ILE A 59 0.76 14.16 -15.89
CA ILE A 59 0.70 14.63 -14.51
C ILE A 59 1.02 16.13 -14.40
N HIS A 60 1.89 16.64 -15.28
CA HIS A 60 2.31 18.04 -15.29
C HIS A 60 1.22 18.99 -15.75
N THR A 61 0.24 18.53 -16.55
CA THR A 61 -0.93 19.35 -16.93
C THR A 61 -2.01 19.34 -15.86
N LEU A 62 -1.96 18.38 -14.92
CA LEU A 62 -2.92 18.25 -13.84
C LEU A 62 -2.45 18.88 -12.55
N ARG A 63 -1.15 18.80 -12.26
CA ARG A 63 -0.60 19.12 -10.96
C ARG A 63 0.81 19.66 -11.08
N ARG A 64 1.09 20.72 -10.31
CA ARG A 64 2.43 21.27 -10.12
C ARG A 64 2.77 21.44 -8.64
N GLY A 65 4.05 21.72 -8.37
CA GLY A 65 4.56 21.94 -7.03
C GLY A 65 4.88 20.64 -6.27
N GLY A 66 5.72 20.77 -5.25
CA GLY A 66 6.20 19.66 -4.42
C GLY A 66 5.51 19.59 -3.06
N ALA A 67 5.26 18.38 -2.58
CA ALA A 67 4.83 18.05 -1.21
C ALA A 67 3.65 18.90 -0.67
N ARG A 68 3.94 19.99 0.05
CA ARG A 68 2.95 20.85 0.72
C ARG A 68 2.40 21.96 -0.17
N ALA A 69 3.10 22.35 -1.24
CA ALA A 69 2.71 23.41 -2.17
C ALA A 69 2.09 22.85 -3.45
N THR A 70 1.29 21.78 -3.33
CA THR A 70 0.66 21.14 -4.49
C THR A 70 -0.49 22.00 -5.00
N GLU A 71 -0.45 22.34 -6.27
CA GLU A 71 -1.50 23.04 -6.99
C GLU A 71 -2.03 22.19 -8.15
N TYR A 72 -3.29 22.39 -8.48
CA TYR A 72 -4.00 21.68 -9.53
C TYR A 72 -4.57 22.66 -10.55
N SER A 73 -4.49 22.31 -11.82
CA SER A 73 -5.04 23.12 -12.90
C SER A 73 -6.58 23.10 -12.89
N HIS A 74 -7.17 24.05 -13.60
CA HIS A 74 -8.62 24.03 -13.84
C HIS A 74 -9.07 22.74 -14.55
N VAL A 75 -8.27 22.26 -15.50
CA VAL A 75 -8.49 20.99 -16.21
C VAL A 75 -8.56 19.81 -15.24
N ALA A 76 -7.70 19.76 -14.23
CA ALA A 76 -7.78 18.73 -13.20
C ALA A 76 -9.11 18.78 -12.43
N LEU A 77 -9.60 19.98 -12.15
CA LEU A 77 -10.84 20.19 -11.42
C LEU A 77 -12.06 19.71 -12.21
N GLU A 78 -12.15 20.06 -13.49
CA GLU A 78 -13.19 19.59 -14.39
C GLU A 78 -13.11 18.07 -14.61
N ALA A 79 -11.91 17.55 -14.85
CA ALA A 79 -11.70 16.13 -15.07
C ALA A 79 -12.15 15.28 -13.87
N ILE A 80 -11.85 15.73 -12.64
CA ILE A 80 -12.29 15.03 -11.42
C ILE A 80 -13.81 15.14 -11.24
N LYS A 81 -14.42 16.30 -11.57
CA LYS A 81 -15.87 16.46 -11.51
C LYS A 81 -16.58 15.51 -12.49
N LEU A 82 -16.08 15.40 -13.72
CA LEU A 82 -16.62 14.47 -14.72
C LEU A 82 -16.41 13.00 -14.31
N LEU A 83 -15.25 12.70 -13.72
CA LEU A 83 -14.95 11.36 -13.18
C LEU A 83 -15.92 10.97 -12.05
N ASN A 84 -16.21 11.89 -11.13
CA ASN A 84 -17.11 11.63 -9.99
C ASN A 84 -18.59 11.55 -10.40
N THR A 85 -18.98 12.28 -11.44
CA THR A 85 -20.35 12.27 -11.98
C THR A 85 -20.59 11.14 -12.99
N GLY A 86 -19.57 10.31 -13.28
CA GLY A 86 -19.68 9.17 -14.20
C GLY A 86 -19.78 9.56 -15.68
N LYS A 87 -19.49 10.83 -16.02
CA LYS A 87 -19.60 11.36 -17.38
C LYS A 87 -18.35 11.06 -18.21
N PHE A 88 -18.03 9.79 -18.40
CA PHE A 88 -16.78 9.36 -19.04
C PHE A 88 -16.64 9.80 -20.51
N GLY A 89 -17.75 9.98 -21.22
CA GLY A 89 -17.74 10.50 -22.59
C GLY A 89 -17.27 11.96 -22.67
N GLU A 90 -17.75 12.81 -21.77
CA GLU A 90 -17.30 14.21 -21.65
C GLU A 90 -15.86 14.28 -21.15
N LEU A 91 -15.49 13.43 -20.18
CA LEU A 91 -14.11 13.35 -19.68
C LEU A 91 -13.13 12.99 -20.80
N ARG A 92 -13.51 12.07 -21.69
CA ARG A 92 -12.65 11.65 -22.79
C ARG A 92 -12.47 12.77 -23.84
N LYS A 93 -13.54 13.54 -24.11
CA LYS A 93 -13.47 14.74 -24.96
C LYS A 93 -12.55 15.80 -24.37
N LEU A 94 -12.66 16.06 -23.06
CA LEU A 94 -11.81 16.99 -22.34
C LEU A 94 -10.32 16.63 -22.46
N VAL A 95 -10.01 15.34 -22.55
CA VAL A 95 -8.65 14.80 -22.62
C VAL A 95 -8.13 14.69 -24.07
N GLY A 96 -8.95 15.05 -25.06
CA GLY A 96 -8.58 14.95 -26.48
C GLY A 96 -8.34 13.52 -26.96
N LYS A 97 -8.78 12.51 -26.21
CA LYS A 97 -8.65 11.11 -26.64
C LYS A 97 -9.84 10.72 -27.51
N PRO A 98 -9.64 10.12 -28.69
CA PRO A 98 -10.76 9.55 -29.44
C PRO A 98 -11.48 8.50 -28.59
N ALA A 99 -12.79 8.36 -28.78
CA ALA A 99 -13.53 7.22 -28.24
C ALA A 99 -12.78 5.94 -28.66
N PRO A 100 -12.49 5.00 -27.74
CA PRO A 100 -12.06 3.69 -28.18
C PRO A 100 -13.18 3.21 -29.10
N SER A 101 -12.83 2.94 -30.36
CA SER A 101 -13.63 2.07 -31.22
C SER A 101 -14.07 0.90 -30.36
N ASP A 102 -15.36 0.55 -30.37
CA ASP A 102 -16.00 -0.49 -29.56
C ASP A 102 -15.20 -1.81 -29.56
N SER A 103 -14.17 -1.83 -28.72
CA SER A 103 -13.27 -2.93 -28.42
C SER A 103 -13.34 -3.22 -26.92
N GLY A 104 -14.40 -2.71 -26.26
CA GLY A 104 -14.66 -2.79 -24.82
C GLY A 104 -14.77 -4.22 -24.27
N SER A 105 -14.69 -5.24 -25.12
CA SER A 105 -14.58 -6.63 -24.68
C SER A 105 -13.13 -6.98 -24.28
N ALA A 106 -12.11 -6.58 -25.04
CA ALA A 106 -10.74 -7.09 -24.83
C ALA A 106 -10.08 -6.51 -23.56
N SER A 107 -10.12 -5.19 -23.36
CA SER A 107 -9.48 -4.57 -22.17
C SER A 107 -10.23 -4.82 -20.87
N ALA A 108 -11.56 -4.97 -20.91
CA ALA A 108 -12.35 -5.33 -19.73
C ALA A 108 -12.09 -6.79 -19.33
N ILE A 109 -11.94 -7.71 -20.29
CA ILE A 109 -11.57 -9.10 -20.03
C ILE A 109 -10.16 -9.19 -19.44
N VAL A 110 -9.18 -8.44 -19.96
CA VAL A 110 -7.82 -8.38 -19.40
C VAL A 110 -7.84 -7.82 -17.97
N PHE A 111 -8.57 -6.73 -17.72
CA PHE A 111 -8.69 -6.13 -16.39
C PHE A 111 -9.38 -7.06 -15.37
N VAL A 112 -10.43 -7.78 -15.78
CA VAL A 112 -11.09 -8.80 -14.94
C VAL A 112 -10.18 -10.00 -14.72
N GLY A 113 -9.41 -10.42 -15.74
CA GLY A 113 -8.44 -11.50 -15.66
C GLY A 113 -7.31 -11.21 -14.68
N GLU A 114 -6.73 -10.00 -14.73
CA GLU A 114 -5.72 -9.54 -13.77
C GLU A 114 -6.26 -9.49 -12.35
N HIS A 115 -7.47 -8.95 -12.14
CA HIS A 115 -8.10 -8.94 -10.82
C HIS A 115 -8.40 -10.34 -10.30
N HIS A 116 -8.80 -11.28 -11.16
CA HIS A 116 -9.06 -12.66 -10.79
C HIS A 116 -7.76 -13.41 -10.44
N GLN A 117 -6.66 -13.16 -11.18
CA GLN A 117 -5.34 -13.68 -10.82
C GLN A 117 -4.85 -13.14 -9.47
N VAL A 118 -5.01 -11.83 -9.21
CA VAL A 118 -4.66 -11.24 -7.92
C VAL A 118 -5.49 -11.85 -6.79
N ALA A 119 -6.80 -12.03 -6.98
CA ALA A 119 -7.67 -12.65 -5.98
C ALA A 119 -7.30 -14.13 -5.72
N ALA A 120 -7.01 -14.90 -6.78
CA ALA A 120 -6.59 -16.29 -6.65
C ALA A 120 -5.22 -16.41 -5.96
N SER A 121 -4.28 -15.52 -6.28
CA SER A 121 -2.97 -15.50 -5.62
C SER A 121 -3.09 -15.12 -4.13
N ALA A 122 -3.95 -14.16 -3.78
CA ALA A 122 -4.22 -13.78 -2.41
C ALA A 122 -4.89 -14.92 -1.61
N ALA A 123 -5.84 -15.64 -2.21
CA ALA A 123 -6.47 -16.81 -1.60
C ALA A 123 -5.44 -17.92 -1.33
N SER A 124 -4.58 -18.22 -2.32
CA SER A 124 -3.51 -19.21 -2.15
C SER A 124 -2.50 -18.84 -1.05
N VAL A 125 -2.13 -17.56 -0.94
CA VAL A 125 -1.28 -17.08 0.15
C VAL A 125 -1.97 -17.21 1.51
N ALA A 126 -3.27 -16.91 1.58
CA ALA A 126 -4.04 -17.08 2.81
C ALA A 126 -4.11 -18.56 3.24
N ASP A 127 -4.33 -19.48 2.31
CA ASP A 127 -4.37 -20.92 2.58
C ASP A 127 -3.01 -21.45 3.05
N ASN A 128 -1.92 -21.02 2.39
CA ASN A 128 -0.56 -21.35 2.81
C ASN A 128 -0.24 -20.83 4.22
N ASN A 129 -0.62 -19.59 4.53
CA ASN A 129 -0.44 -19.01 5.86
C ASN A 129 -1.23 -19.79 6.92
N LEU A 130 -2.49 -20.16 6.63
CA LEU A 130 -3.32 -20.94 7.54
C LEU A 130 -2.72 -22.33 7.80
N ALA A 131 -2.19 -22.99 6.78
CA ALA A 131 -1.51 -24.28 6.91
C ALA A 131 -0.24 -24.17 7.76
N GLN A 132 0.58 -23.12 7.54
CA GLN A 132 1.77 -22.87 8.35
C GLN A 132 1.45 -22.60 9.82
N ILE A 133 0.44 -21.77 10.09
CA ILE A 133 -0.03 -21.48 11.46
C ILE A 133 -0.52 -22.76 12.15
N SER A 134 -1.26 -23.61 11.42
CA SER A 134 -1.77 -24.86 11.96
C SER A 134 -0.64 -25.84 12.29
N SER A 135 0.36 -25.95 11.41
CA SER A 135 1.57 -26.75 11.64
C SER A 135 2.36 -26.24 12.84
N PHE A 136 2.60 -24.92 12.92
CA PHE A 136 3.30 -24.29 14.02
C PHE A 136 2.59 -24.52 15.37
N LYS A 137 1.26 -24.35 15.41
CA LYS A 137 0.45 -24.62 16.60
C LYS A 137 0.57 -26.09 17.05
N SER A 138 0.51 -27.02 16.11
CA SER A 138 0.69 -28.46 16.41
C SER A 138 2.07 -28.75 16.99
N GLY A 139 3.13 -28.16 16.40
CA GLY A 139 4.50 -28.26 16.89
C GLY A 139 4.69 -27.69 18.30
N LEU A 140 4.09 -26.54 18.60
CA LEU A 140 4.10 -25.97 19.95
C LEU A 140 3.41 -26.89 20.96
N LEU A 141 2.23 -27.40 20.65
CA LEU A 141 1.49 -28.29 21.57
C LEU A 141 2.26 -29.58 21.85
N ASN A 142 2.96 -30.14 20.86
CA ASN A 142 3.82 -31.30 21.07
C ASN A 142 5.03 -30.96 21.96
N ASN A 143 5.70 -29.84 21.72
CA ASN A 143 6.78 -29.36 22.60
C ASN A 143 6.32 -29.20 24.06
N TYR A 144 5.15 -28.60 24.29
CA TYR A 144 4.62 -28.45 25.66
C TYR A 144 4.33 -29.79 26.33
N ARG A 145 3.82 -30.79 25.58
CA ARG A 145 3.62 -32.14 26.12
C ARG A 145 4.93 -32.82 26.47
N GLU A 146 5.95 -32.67 25.63
CA GLU A 146 7.28 -33.23 25.89
C GLU A 146 7.94 -32.57 27.10
N LEU A 147 7.87 -31.24 27.20
CA LEU A 147 8.33 -30.50 28.37
C LEU A 147 7.63 -30.97 29.64
N GLY A 148 6.29 -31.11 29.61
CA GLY A 148 5.52 -31.61 30.74
C GLY A 148 5.92 -33.04 31.15
N ARG A 149 6.21 -33.92 30.19
CA ARG A 149 6.72 -35.27 30.47
C ARG A 149 8.13 -35.23 31.06
N ALA A 150 9.01 -34.37 30.56
CA ALA A 150 10.38 -34.24 31.07
C ALA A 150 10.38 -33.72 32.50
N LEU A 151 9.63 -32.65 32.77
CA LEU A 151 9.46 -32.09 34.11
C LEU A 151 8.81 -33.09 35.08
N GLY A 152 7.80 -33.85 34.63
CA GLY A 152 7.18 -34.90 35.44
C GLY A 152 8.15 -36.03 35.78
N LYS A 153 9.02 -36.43 34.84
CA LYS A 153 10.08 -37.41 35.10
C LYS A 153 11.12 -36.88 36.09
N GLN A 154 11.50 -35.61 35.94
CA GLN A 154 12.46 -34.96 36.84
C GLN A 154 11.90 -34.85 38.27
N ALA A 155 10.66 -34.36 38.43
CA ALA A 155 10.01 -34.28 39.73
C ALA A 155 9.87 -35.66 40.40
N ALA A 156 9.51 -36.70 39.64
CA ALA A 156 9.44 -38.07 40.16
C ALA A 156 10.83 -38.62 40.58
N ALA A 157 11.90 -38.22 39.88
CA ALA A 157 13.26 -38.59 40.24
C ALA A 157 13.73 -37.86 41.51
N GLU A 158 13.44 -36.56 41.64
CA GLU A 158 13.76 -35.76 42.83
C GLU A 158 13.02 -36.27 44.07
N VAL A 159 11.73 -36.58 43.96
CA VAL A 159 10.95 -37.18 45.07
C VAL A 159 11.52 -38.53 45.49
N ARG A 160 11.91 -39.38 44.53
CA ARG A 160 12.54 -40.67 44.83
C ARG A 160 13.88 -40.51 45.54
N LEU A 161 14.72 -39.59 45.06
CA LEU A 161 16.02 -39.29 45.68
C LEU A 161 15.86 -38.74 47.10
N GLY A 162 14.94 -37.78 47.30
CA GLY A 162 14.63 -37.24 48.63
C GLY A 162 14.16 -38.32 49.60
N PHE A 163 13.24 -39.19 49.18
CA PHE A 163 12.79 -40.31 50.01
C PHE A 163 13.92 -41.28 50.35
N THR A 164 14.81 -41.59 49.40
CA THR A 164 15.95 -42.47 49.69
C THR A 164 16.95 -41.85 50.67
N GLU A 165 17.19 -40.54 50.59
CA GLU A 165 18.08 -39.86 51.53
C GLU A 165 17.46 -39.75 52.94
N GLU A 166 16.16 -39.46 53.05
CA GLU A 166 15.45 -39.46 54.34
C GLU A 166 15.46 -40.83 55.02
N VAL A 167 15.21 -41.90 54.25
CA VAL A 167 15.24 -43.27 54.78
C VAL A 167 16.66 -43.66 55.21
N LYS A 168 17.68 -43.28 54.44
CA LYS A 168 19.09 -43.56 54.77
C LYS A 168 19.54 -42.82 56.04
N ALA A 169 19.13 -41.56 56.20
CA ALA A 169 19.40 -40.79 57.42
C ALA A 169 18.74 -41.46 58.64
N ALA A 170 17.45 -41.81 58.55
CA ALA A 170 16.74 -42.47 59.64
C ALA A 170 17.32 -43.86 60.02
N LEU A 171 17.81 -44.62 59.04
CA LEU A 171 18.50 -45.89 59.28
C LEU A 171 19.85 -45.72 59.97
N SER A 172 20.58 -44.65 59.66
CA SER A 172 21.87 -44.36 60.30
C SER A 172 21.66 -43.96 61.76
N ASP A 173 20.66 -43.11 62.04
CA ASP A 173 20.29 -42.73 63.41
C ASP A 173 19.87 -43.93 64.27
N LEU A 174 19.23 -44.94 63.67
CA LEU A 174 18.85 -46.19 64.35
C LEU A 174 20.03 -47.14 64.61
N GLN A 175 21.13 -47.04 63.87
CA GLN A 175 22.33 -47.85 64.05
C GLN A 175 23.33 -47.23 65.04
N GLU A 176 23.25 -45.92 65.25
CA GLU A 176 24.07 -45.19 66.23
C GLU A 176 23.43 -45.09 67.63
N SER A 177 22.19 -45.60 67.80
CA SER A 177 21.49 -45.73 69.09
C SER A 177 21.57 -47.12 69.69
#